data_AF-A0A0R1L0Z4-F1
#
_entry.id   AF-A0A0R1L0Z4-F1
#
_cell.length_a   1.000
_cell.length_b   1.000
_cell.length_c   1.000
_cell.angle_alpha   90.00
_cell.angle_beta   90.00
_cell.angle_gamma   90.00
#
_symmetry.space_group_name_H-M   'P 1'
#
loop_
_entity.id
_entity.type
_entity.pdbx_description
1 polymer ?
#
loop_
_entity_poly.entity_id
_entity_poly.type
_entity_poly.pdbx_seq_one_letter_code
_entity_poly.pdbx_strand_id
1 'polypeptide(L)'
;MKTKTMIATALLTAGLGLGAVSTTVNAKATTIPKNIRGTWYHKYPYDPAFNTNPYVTKIKMYAHSETIKDGNKKSFIIGKNHLMGNNFKSKFRFKGGKYHIVTVHVIGMGDAPAYISAHIRINGHKHHVLLEAPQQGHTFDVFTHFKPTKNYHIQGTIKY
;
A
#
# COMPACT_ATOMS: atom_id res chain seq x y z
N MET A 1 -17.48 81.55 20.55
CA MET A 1 -17.57 81.04 19.16
C MET A 1 -16.19 80.74 18.64
N LYS A 2 -15.91 79.47 18.28
CA LYS A 2 -15.03 79.02 17.17
C LYS A 2 -14.95 77.48 17.15
N THR A 3 -15.74 76.95 16.23
CA THR A 3 -15.70 75.73 15.40
C THR A 3 -14.62 74.64 15.59
N LYS A 4 -15.14 73.44 15.91
CA LYS A 4 -14.90 72.06 15.42
C LYS A 4 -13.74 71.81 14.44
N THR A 5 -13.00 70.71 14.67
CA THR A 5 -12.75 69.65 13.66
C THR A 5 -12.53 68.32 14.40
N MET A 6 -13.48 67.39 14.30
CA MET A 6 -13.29 65.99 14.70
C MET A 6 -12.87 65.21 13.46
N ILE A 7 -11.72 64.54 13.51
CA ILE A 7 -11.32 63.56 12.50
C ILE A 7 -11.76 62.19 13.03
N ALA A 8 -12.88 61.71 12.48
CA ALA A 8 -13.31 60.33 12.63
C ALA A 8 -12.41 59.45 11.77
N THR A 9 -11.46 58.75 12.39
CA THR A 9 -10.75 57.64 11.73
C THR A 9 -11.46 56.36 12.15
N ALA A 10 -12.31 55.85 11.26
CA ALA A 10 -12.95 54.56 11.40
C ALA A 10 -11.88 53.46 11.35
N LEU A 11 -11.52 52.88 12.49
CA LEU A 11 -10.87 51.57 12.49
C LEU A 11 -11.95 50.53 12.21
N LEU A 12 -11.99 50.11 10.95
CA LEU A 12 -12.68 48.91 10.51
C LEU A 12 -11.98 47.70 11.17
N THR A 13 -12.38 47.35 12.39
CA THR A 13 -11.95 46.11 13.02
C THR A 13 -12.71 44.97 12.34
N ALA A 14 -12.22 44.58 11.17
CA ALA A 14 -12.63 43.36 10.50
C ALA A 14 -12.44 42.21 11.49
N GLY A 15 -13.52 41.47 11.76
CA GLY A 15 -13.50 40.29 12.61
C GLY A 15 -12.55 39.24 12.04
N LEU A 16 -11.31 39.24 12.51
CA LEU A 16 -10.45 38.07 12.48
C LEU A 16 -10.91 37.15 13.62
N GLY A 17 -12.04 36.50 13.39
CA GLY A 17 -12.40 35.26 14.05
C GLY A 17 -11.43 34.17 13.61
N LEU A 18 -10.18 34.25 14.08
CA LEU A 18 -9.24 33.13 14.10
C LEU A 18 -9.74 32.14 15.16
N GLY A 19 -10.85 31.47 14.83
CA GLY A 19 -11.17 30.19 15.41
C GLY A 19 -10.11 29.22 14.90
N ALA A 20 -8.96 29.19 15.58
CA ALA A 20 -8.01 28.10 15.49
C ALA A 20 -8.70 26.86 16.06
N VAL A 21 -9.58 26.25 15.26
CA VAL A 21 -9.91 24.85 15.40
C VAL A 21 -8.61 24.14 15.11
N SER A 22 -7.85 23.90 16.17
CA SER A 22 -6.83 22.86 16.22
C SER A 22 -7.57 21.56 15.89
N THR A 23 -7.73 21.27 14.61
CA THR A 23 -7.97 19.92 14.15
C THR A 23 -6.69 19.19 14.51
N THR A 24 -6.67 18.60 15.71
CA THR A 24 -5.73 17.56 16.04
C THR A 24 -5.99 16.47 15.00
N VAL A 25 -5.21 16.51 13.92
CA VAL A 25 -5.12 15.41 12.98
C VAL A 25 -4.53 14.28 13.81
N ASN A 26 -5.40 13.51 14.42
CA ASN A 26 -5.05 12.25 15.04
C ASN A 26 -4.53 11.39 13.90
N ALA A 27 -3.21 11.42 13.70
CA ALA A 27 -2.51 10.58 12.76
C ALA A 27 -2.73 9.14 13.22
N LYS A 28 -3.82 8.54 12.75
CA LYS A 28 -4.16 7.16 13.07
C LYS A 28 -3.09 6.30 12.43
N ALA A 29 -2.24 5.71 13.26
CA ALA A 29 -1.20 4.81 12.80
C ALA A 29 -1.82 3.72 11.90
N THR A 30 -1.31 3.61 10.68
CA THR A 30 -1.73 2.58 9.74
C THR A 30 -1.59 1.22 10.39
N THR A 31 -2.64 0.41 10.25
CA THR A 31 -2.63 -0.97 10.74
C THR A 31 -2.79 -1.90 9.55
N ILE A 32 -1.80 -2.76 9.32
CA ILE A 32 -1.86 -3.77 8.25
C ILE A 32 -3.03 -4.72 8.56
N PRO A 33 -3.97 -4.97 7.63
CA PRO A 33 -5.07 -5.92 7.81
C PRO A 33 -4.61 -7.34 8.13
N LYS A 34 -5.33 -8.06 9.01
CA LYS A 34 -4.92 -9.38 9.50
C LYS A 34 -4.71 -10.41 8.38
N ASN A 35 -5.52 -10.36 7.33
CA ASN A 35 -5.49 -11.28 6.20
C ASN A 35 -4.28 -11.12 5.26
N ILE A 36 -3.46 -10.08 5.45
CA ILE A 36 -2.21 -9.91 4.69
C ILE A 36 -0.97 -9.87 5.60
N ARG A 37 -1.15 -10.03 6.92
CA ARG A 37 -0.02 -10.17 7.85
C ARG A 37 0.67 -11.52 7.65
N GLY A 38 1.94 -11.58 8.03
CA GLY A 38 2.72 -12.81 8.01
C GLY A 38 4.04 -12.64 7.27
N THR A 39 4.68 -13.77 6.98
CA THR A 39 5.90 -13.80 6.16
C THR A 39 5.54 -14.28 4.76
N TRP A 40 5.90 -13.48 3.77
CA TRP A 40 5.59 -13.69 2.37
C TRP A 40 6.86 -13.81 1.56
N TYR A 41 6.85 -14.71 0.59
CA TYR A 41 7.99 -15.00 -0.26
C TYR A 41 7.58 -14.99 -1.72
N HIS A 42 8.39 -14.33 -2.54
CA HIS A 42 8.29 -14.35 -4.00
C HIS A 42 9.68 -14.60 -4.60
N LYS A 43 9.74 -15.36 -5.70
CA LYS A 43 11.00 -15.64 -6.41
C LYS A 43 11.00 -14.91 -7.74
N TYR A 44 11.80 -13.86 -7.81
CA TYR A 44 12.04 -13.14 -9.05
C TYR A 44 12.98 -13.96 -9.94
N PRO A 45 12.63 -14.15 -11.23
CA PRO A 45 13.52 -14.76 -12.21
C PRO A 45 14.68 -13.81 -12.53
N TYR A 46 15.59 -14.25 -13.39
CA TYR A 46 16.60 -13.37 -13.97
C TYR A 46 15.90 -12.28 -14.79
N ASP A 47 16.27 -11.02 -14.55
CA ASP A 47 15.79 -9.90 -15.36
C ASP A 47 16.94 -9.31 -16.18
N PRO A 48 16.94 -9.47 -17.52
CA PRO A 48 17.98 -8.92 -18.39
C PRO A 48 17.96 -7.39 -18.47
N ALA A 49 16.82 -6.73 -18.27
CA ALA A 49 16.71 -5.28 -18.36
C ALA A 49 17.44 -4.59 -17.21
N PHE A 50 17.48 -5.25 -16.04
CA PHE A 50 18.14 -4.74 -14.84
C PHE A 50 19.39 -5.55 -14.46
N ASN A 51 19.80 -6.53 -15.29
CA ASN A 51 20.91 -7.46 -15.04
C ASN A 51 20.87 -8.07 -13.62
N THR A 52 19.68 -8.51 -13.18
CA THR A 52 19.51 -9.05 -11.82
C THR A 52 19.50 -10.58 -11.83
N ASN A 53 20.40 -11.19 -11.04
CA ASN A 53 20.38 -12.63 -10.79
C ASN A 53 19.09 -13.05 -10.09
N PRO A 54 18.54 -14.26 -10.31
CA PRO A 54 17.35 -14.72 -9.62
C PRO A 54 17.49 -14.62 -8.10
N TYR A 55 16.50 -14.04 -7.44
CA TYR A 55 16.50 -13.87 -5.99
C TYR A 55 15.13 -14.14 -5.39
N VAL A 56 15.11 -14.31 -4.06
CA VAL A 56 13.87 -14.44 -3.30
C VAL A 56 13.68 -13.18 -2.47
N THR A 57 12.57 -12.50 -2.68
CA THR A 57 12.10 -11.45 -1.78
C THR A 57 11.36 -12.08 -0.63
N LYS A 58 11.70 -11.64 0.58
CA LYS A 58 11.02 -11.98 1.83
C LYS A 58 10.42 -10.71 2.42
N ILE A 59 9.10 -10.68 2.50
CA ILE A 59 8.36 -9.60 3.15
C ILE A 59 7.81 -10.12 4.48
N LYS A 60 7.98 -9.37 5.56
CA LYS A 60 7.32 -9.63 6.85
C LYS A 60 6.39 -8.48 7.14
N MET A 61 5.09 -8.75 7.18
CA MET A 61 4.06 -7.75 7.48
C MET A 61 3.49 -8.00 8.87
N TYR A 62 3.71 -7.06 9.78
CA TYR A 62 3.17 -7.05 11.14
C TYR A 62 2.08 -5.97 11.26
N ALA A 63 1.41 -5.89 12.41
CA ALA A 63 0.32 -4.93 12.58
C ALA A 63 0.71 -3.47 12.24
N HIS A 64 1.94 -3.07 12.58
CA HIS A 64 2.40 -1.68 12.46
C HIS A 64 3.81 -1.57 11.87
N SER A 65 4.29 -2.60 11.19
CA SER A 65 5.59 -2.56 10.54
C SER A 65 5.68 -3.55 9.40
N GLU A 66 6.57 -3.25 8.48
CA GLU A 66 6.93 -4.10 7.36
C GLU A 66 8.45 -4.25 7.29
N THR A 67 8.93 -5.43 6.90
CA THR A 67 10.33 -5.66 6.61
C THR A 67 10.47 -6.37 5.28
N ILE A 68 11.25 -5.80 4.37
CA ILE A 68 11.50 -6.33 3.03
C ILE A 68 12.97 -6.72 2.95
N LYS A 69 13.25 -7.92 2.43
CA LYS A 69 14.61 -8.38 2.16
C LYS A 69 14.68 -9.08 0.81
N ASP A 70 15.49 -8.54 -0.09
CA ASP A 70 15.70 -9.08 -1.42
C ASP A 70 17.00 -9.87 -1.50
N GLY A 71 16.89 -11.20 -1.60
CA GLY A 71 18.05 -12.09 -1.67
C GLY A 71 19.02 -11.87 -0.50
N ASN A 72 20.27 -11.54 -0.84
CA ASN A 72 21.34 -11.30 0.13
C ASN A 72 21.51 -9.81 0.52
N LYS A 73 20.62 -8.92 0.06
CA LYS A 73 20.67 -7.50 0.40
C LYS A 73 20.30 -7.26 1.88
N LYS A 74 20.62 -6.06 2.37
CA LYS A 74 20.19 -5.59 3.70
C LYS A 74 18.66 -5.51 3.74
N SER A 75 18.09 -5.80 4.91
CA SER A 75 16.65 -5.65 5.13
C SER A 75 16.28 -4.17 5.19
N PHE A 76 15.22 -3.79 4.48
CA PHE A 76 14.55 -2.51 4.62
C PHE A 76 13.41 -2.64 5.63
N ILE A 77 13.31 -1.70 6.59
CA ILE A 77 12.33 -1.77 7.68
C ILE A 77 11.47 -0.50 7.64
N ILE A 78 10.17 -0.68 7.49
CA ILE A 78 9.17 0.39 7.55
C ILE A 78 8.48 0.29 8.91
N GLY A 79 8.79 1.24 9.80
CA GLY A 79 8.19 1.32 11.14
C GLY A 79 6.83 2.01 11.14
N LYS A 80 6.16 1.97 12.29
CA LYS A 80 4.81 2.52 12.53
C LYS A 80 4.60 3.95 12.02
N ASN A 81 5.63 4.80 12.16
CA ASN A 81 5.54 6.22 11.81
C ASN A 81 5.70 6.50 10.31
N HIS A 82 6.20 5.53 9.56
CA HIS A 82 6.42 5.62 8.11
C HIS A 82 5.49 4.71 7.31
N LEU A 83 4.79 3.81 7.99
CA LEU A 83 3.87 2.88 7.36
C LEU A 83 2.61 3.61 6.89
N MET A 84 2.45 3.65 5.57
CA MET A 84 1.25 4.14 4.90
C MET A 84 0.41 2.94 4.47
N GLY A 85 -0.91 3.11 4.48
CA GLY A 85 -1.80 2.07 4.01
C GLY A 85 -3.16 2.59 3.62
N ASN A 86 -3.68 2.04 2.52
CA ASN A 86 -5.01 2.32 2.02
C ASN A 86 -5.67 1.00 1.60
N ASN A 87 -6.99 0.91 1.75
CA ASN A 87 -7.76 -0.23 1.32
C ASN A 87 -8.94 0.26 0.49
N PHE A 88 -9.13 -0.31 -0.70
CA PHE A 88 -10.27 -0.01 -1.54
C PHE A 88 -10.84 -1.27 -2.19
N LYS A 89 -12.09 -1.17 -2.64
CA LYS A 89 -12.75 -2.25 -3.37
C LYS A 89 -12.47 -2.09 -4.85
N SER A 90 -12.21 -3.20 -5.53
CA SER A 90 -11.92 -3.21 -6.96
C SER A 90 -12.50 -4.47 -7.60
N LYS A 91 -12.67 -4.49 -8.92
CA LYS A 91 -13.16 -5.68 -9.64
C LYS A 91 -11.98 -6.45 -10.21
N PHE A 92 -11.82 -7.70 -9.81
CA PHE A 92 -10.78 -8.60 -10.29
C PHE A 92 -11.37 -9.80 -11.03
N ARG A 93 -10.76 -10.20 -12.14
CA ARG A 93 -11.05 -11.49 -12.81
C ARG A 93 -9.78 -12.28 -13.05
N PHE A 94 -9.86 -13.60 -12.86
CA PHE A 94 -8.80 -14.54 -13.17
C PHE A 94 -9.00 -15.15 -14.57
N LYS A 95 -7.96 -15.15 -15.41
CA LYS A 95 -7.95 -15.81 -16.74
C LYS A 95 -9.23 -15.62 -17.58
N GLY A 96 -9.72 -14.39 -17.70
CA GLY A 96 -10.91 -14.09 -18.50
C GLY A 96 -12.25 -14.55 -17.91
N GLY A 97 -12.27 -15.08 -16.68
CA GLY A 97 -13.49 -15.42 -15.96
C GLY A 97 -14.34 -14.21 -15.55
N LYS A 98 -15.33 -14.46 -14.69
CA LYS A 98 -16.21 -13.40 -14.16
C LYS A 98 -15.44 -12.44 -13.24
N TYR A 99 -15.90 -11.20 -13.20
CA TYR A 99 -15.39 -10.23 -12.24
C TYR A 99 -15.94 -10.49 -10.85
N HIS A 100 -15.06 -10.41 -9.86
CA HIS A 100 -15.37 -10.50 -8.45
C HIS A 100 -14.91 -9.22 -7.76
N ILE A 101 -15.68 -8.75 -6.78
CA ILE A 101 -15.25 -7.63 -5.94
C ILE A 101 -14.20 -8.15 -4.97
N VAL A 102 -13.02 -7.55 -4.99
CA VAL A 102 -11.91 -7.84 -4.09
C VAL A 102 -11.56 -6.59 -3.28
N THR A 103 -10.96 -6.79 -2.11
CA THR A 103 -10.27 -5.70 -1.41
C THR A 103 -8.83 -5.66 -1.89
N VAL A 104 -8.38 -4.49 -2.33
CA VAL A 104 -6.99 -4.19 -2.63
C VAL A 104 -6.40 -3.47 -1.43
N HIS A 105 -5.22 -3.93 -1.01
CA HIS A 105 -4.49 -3.43 0.13
C HIS A 105 -3.20 -2.77 -0.35
N VAL A 106 -3.14 -1.44 -0.36
CA VAL A 106 -1.91 -0.70 -0.64
C VAL A 106 -1.20 -0.51 0.68
N ILE A 107 -0.01 -1.08 0.87
CA ILE A 107 0.75 -1.01 2.12
C ILE A 107 2.22 -0.78 1.79
N GLY A 108 2.85 0.16 2.49
CA GLY A 108 4.28 0.43 2.33
C GLY A 108 4.62 1.88 2.63
N MET A 109 5.59 2.43 1.91
CA MET A 109 6.00 3.83 1.98
C MET A 109 6.24 4.35 0.56
N GLY A 110 5.73 5.53 0.21
CA GLY A 110 5.90 6.10 -1.13
C GLY A 110 5.06 5.38 -2.19
N ASP A 111 5.71 4.94 -3.29
CA ASP A 111 5.11 4.09 -4.31
C ASP A 111 4.91 2.68 -3.76
N ALA A 112 3.81 2.51 -3.02
CA ALA A 112 3.52 1.32 -2.26
C ALA A 112 2.86 0.23 -3.12
N PRO A 113 3.28 -1.03 -3.00
CA PRO A 113 2.67 -2.14 -3.72
C PRO A 113 1.23 -2.36 -3.27
N ALA A 114 0.40 -2.82 -4.20
CA ALA A 114 -1.00 -3.13 -4.00
C ALA A 114 -1.21 -4.64 -3.95
N TYR A 115 -1.73 -5.16 -2.84
CA TYR A 115 -1.91 -6.60 -2.62
C TYR A 115 -3.39 -7.00 -2.60
N ILE A 116 -3.68 -8.14 -3.21
CA ILE A 116 -4.97 -8.84 -3.07
C ILE A 116 -4.72 -10.14 -2.31
N SER A 117 -5.40 -10.31 -1.18
CA SER A 117 -5.42 -11.58 -0.45
C SER A 117 -6.29 -12.59 -1.19
N ALA A 118 -5.73 -13.74 -1.57
CA ALA A 118 -6.45 -14.77 -2.30
C ALA A 118 -6.10 -16.19 -1.83
N HIS A 119 -6.90 -17.17 -2.25
CA HIS A 119 -6.55 -18.57 -2.13
C HIS A 119 -6.41 -19.18 -3.52
N ILE A 120 -5.25 -19.76 -3.82
CA ILE A 120 -5.01 -20.43 -5.10
C ILE A 120 -4.47 -21.85 -4.88
N ARG A 121 -4.60 -22.72 -5.88
CA ARG A 121 -3.99 -24.04 -5.84
C ARG A 121 -2.58 -24.00 -6.41
N ILE A 122 -1.59 -24.43 -5.62
CA ILE A 122 -0.20 -24.61 -6.05
C ILE A 122 0.16 -26.06 -5.78
N ASN A 123 0.64 -26.79 -6.80
CA ASN A 123 0.96 -28.22 -6.72
C ASN A 123 -0.18 -29.06 -6.08
N GLY A 124 -1.44 -28.76 -6.43
CA GLY A 124 -2.62 -29.46 -5.93
C GLY A 124 -3.16 -28.95 -4.58
N HIS A 125 -2.37 -28.22 -3.79
CA HIS A 125 -2.78 -27.76 -2.46
C HIS A 125 -3.31 -26.33 -2.49
N LYS A 126 -4.37 -26.06 -1.71
CA LYS A 126 -4.91 -24.72 -1.55
C LYS A 126 -4.03 -23.92 -0.60
N HIS A 127 -3.44 -22.84 -1.08
CA HIS A 127 -2.62 -21.93 -0.30
C HIS A 127 -3.26 -20.56 -0.21
N HIS A 128 -3.15 -19.93 0.95
CA HIS A 128 -3.34 -18.49 1.10
C HIS A 128 -2.12 -17.78 0.53
N VAL A 129 -2.37 -16.83 -0.36
CA VAL A 129 -1.35 -16.08 -1.10
C VAL A 129 -1.68 -14.59 -1.10
N LEU A 130 -0.65 -13.76 -1.30
CA LEU A 130 -0.85 -12.39 -1.77
C LEU A 130 -0.58 -12.33 -3.26
N LEU A 131 -1.45 -11.62 -3.97
CA LEU A 131 -1.27 -11.28 -5.36
C LEU A 131 -0.84 -9.81 -5.40
N GLU A 132 0.38 -9.55 -5.82
CA GLU A 132 0.81 -8.18 -6.09
C GLU A 132 0.19 -7.72 -7.42
N ALA A 133 -0.56 -6.61 -7.36
CA ALA A 133 -1.16 -6.03 -8.54
C ALA A 133 -0.07 -5.38 -9.40
N PRO A 134 -0.02 -5.68 -10.72
CA PRO A 134 0.97 -5.08 -11.58
C PRO A 134 0.76 -3.58 -11.69
N GLN A 135 1.85 -2.81 -11.71
CA GLN A 135 1.81 -1.40 -12.10
C GLN A 135 1.33 -1.25 -13.55
N GLN A 136 1.72 -2.18 -14.43
CA GLN A 136 1.30 -2.25 -15.82
C GLN A 136 1.11 -3.71 -16.27
N GLY A 137 0.10 -3.96 -17.11
CA GLY A 137 -0.16 -5.28 -17.69
C GLY A 137 -1.14 -6.13 -16.88
N HIS A 138 -0.99 -7.46 -16.99
CA HIS A 138 -2.00 -8.44 -16.53
C HIS A 138 -1.40 -9.57 -15.68
N THR A 139 -0.10 -9.53 -15.41
CA THR A 139 0.61 -10.54 -14.63
C THR A 139 0.65 -10.10 -13.17
N PHE A 140 0.13 -10.93 -12.28
CA PHE A 140 0.18 -10.72 -10.83
C PHE A 140 1.21 -11.66 -10.25
N ASP A 141 2.18 -11.12 -9.53
CA ASP A 141 3.16 -11.91 -8.81
C ASP A 141 2.52 -12.55 -7.58
N VAL A 142 2.80 -13.84 -7.39
CA VAL A 142 2.24 -14.62 -6.28
C VAL A 142 3.27 -14.69 -5.16
N PHE A 143 2.89 -14.14 -4.02
CA PHE A 143 3.63 -14.25 -2.77
C PHE A 143 3.03 -15.36 -1.92
N THR A 144 3.89 -16.22 -1.39
CA THR A 144 3.51 -17.43 -0.67
C THR A 144 4.07 -17.43 0.75
N HIS A 145 3.48 -18.19 1.68
CA HIS A 145 4.04 -18.33 3.04
C HIS A 145 5.24 -19.29 3.14
N PHE A 146 5.53 -20.03 2.07
CA PHE A 146 6.68 -20.93 1.99
C PHE A 146 7.73 -20.36 1.04
N LYS A 147 8.99 -20.77 1.16
CA LYS A 147 10.03 -20.32 0.23
C LYS A 147 9.81 -20.99 -1.15
N PRO A 148 9.47 -20.25 -2.22
CA PRO A 148 9.13 -20.85 -3.49
C PRO A 148 10.38 -21.36 -4.23
N THR A 149 10.24 -22.51 -4.91
CA THR A 149 11.32 -23.11 -5.72
C THR A 149 11.38 -22.54 -7.14
N LYS A 150 10.27 -21.98 -7.63
CA LYS A 150 10.12 -21.35 -8.96
C LYS A 150 9.34 -20.04 -8.84
N ASN A 151 9.38 -19.21 -9.88
CA ASN A 151 8.50 -18.06 -9.96
C ASN A 151 7.04 -18.53 -10.10
N TYR A 152 6.15 -17.97 -9.30
CA TYR A 152 4.70 -18.15 -9.40
C TYR A 152 4.06 -16.81 -9.75
N HIS A 153 3.29 -16.81 -10.85
CA HIS A 153 2.49 -15.68 -11.27
C HIS A 153 1.14 -16.16 -11.78
N ILE A 154 0.18 -15.25 -11.86
CA ILE A 154 -1.11 -15.51 -12.48
C ILE A 154 -1.49 -14.40 -13.47
N GLN A 155 -2.36 -14.73 -14.42
CA GLN A 155 -2.93 -13.75 -15.36
C GLN A 155 -4.30 -13.31 -14.87
N GLY A 156 -4.51 -12.00 -14.81
CA GLY A 156 -5.75 -11.41 -14.34
C GLY A 156 -5.97 -9.99 -14.86
N THR A 157 -7.18 -9.47 -14.62
CA THR A 157 -7.51 -8.07 -14.91
C THR A 157 -8.10 -7.44 -13.67
N ILE A 158 -7.57 -6.28 -13.27
CA ILE A 158 -8.15 -5.40 -12.26
C ILE A 158 -8.83 -4.21 -12.94
N LYS A 159 -10.00 -3.82 -12.43
CA LYS A 159 -10.72 -2.60 -12.81
C LYS A 159 -11.00 -1.79 -11.55
N TYR A 160 -10.40 -0.61 -11.49
CA TYR A 160 -10.57 0.40 -10.45
C TYR A 160 -11.96 1.02 -10.52
#